data_AF-A0A6N2LUK7-F1
#
_entry.id   AF-A0A6N2LUK7-F1
#
_cell.length_a   1.000
_cell.length_b   1.000
_cell.length_c   1.000
_cell.angle_alpha   90.00
_cell.angle_beta   90.00
_cell.angle_gamma   90.00
#
_symmetry.space_group_name_H-M   'P 1'
#
loop_
_entity.id
_entity.type
_entity.pdbx_description
1 polymer ?
#
loop_
_entity_poly.entity_id
_entity_poly.type
_entity_poly.pdbx_seq_one_letter_code
_entity_poly.pdbx_strand_id
1 'polypeptide(L)' 'MDQRLEIPKDVDPQWASIIESCWHSDPRCRPTFQELLEKLRDLQRQYAIQVQAARSATGDSTQKEP' A
#
# COMPACT_ATOMS: atom_id res chain seq x y z
N MET A 1 15.45 -23.97 4.11
CA MET A 1 15.69 -22.70 3.40
C MET A 1 14.37 -21.99 3.27
N ASP A 2 14.26 -20.77 3.78
CA ASP A 2 13.11 -19.90 3.52
C ASP A 2 13.24 -19.30 2.11
N GLN A 3 13.09 -20.15 1.08
CA GLN A 3 13.05 -19.64 -0.30
C GLN A 3 11.73 -18.89 -0.50
N ARG A 4 11.83 -17.57 -0.61
CA ARG A 4 10.73 -16.66 -0.95
C ARG A 4 11.00 -16.07 -2.33
N LEU A 5 9.92 -15.60 -2.97
CA LEU A 5 10.04 -14.85 -4.21
C LEU A 5 10.71 -13.51 -3.92
N GLU A 6 11.49 -13.01 -4.89
CA GLU A 6 11.97 -11.63 -4.86
C GLU A 6 10.78 -10.68 -5.06
N ILE A 7 10.70 -9.63 -4.25
CA ILE A 7 9.70 -8.58 -4.42
C ILE A 7 10.25 -7.58 -5.45
N PRO A 8 9.56 -7.33 -6.57
CA PRO A 8 10.02 -6.36 -7.56
C PRO A 8 10.18 -4.94 -6.99
N LYS A 9 11.15 -4.19 -7.51
CA LYS A 9 11.51 -2.85 -7.00
C LYS A 9 10.45 -1.77 -7.25
N ASP A 10 9.55 -2.04 -8.19
CA ASP A 10 8.43 -1.17 -8.59
C ASP A 10 7.15 -1.45 -7.78
N VAL A 11 7.15 -2.45 -6.89
CA VAL A 11 6.06 -2.67 -5.95
C VAL A 11 6.00 -1.49 -4.97
N ASP A 12 4.78 -1.00 -4.72
CA ASP A 12 4.54 0.02 -3.71
C ASP A 12 5.16 -0.41 -2.35
N PRO A 13 5.93 0.45 -1.68
CA PRO A 13 6.61 0.10 -0.44
C PRO A 13 5.71 -0.45 0.67
N GLN A 14 4.44 -0.04 0.71
CA GLN A 14 3.48 -0.53 1.69
C GLN A 14 3.04 -1.96 1.38
N TRP A 15 2.83 -2.28 0.09
CA TRP A 15 2.60 -3.66 -0.34
C TRP A 15 3.81 -4.55 -0.06
N ALA A 16 5.01 -4.07 -0.37
CA ALA A 16 6.26 -4.80 -0.07
C ALA A 16 6.39 -5.11 1.42
N SER A 17 6.15 -4.11 2.29
CA SER A 17 6.21 -4.28 3.74
C SER A 17 5.21 -5.31 4.27
N ILE A 18 3.98 -5.33 3.74
CA ILE A 18 2.97 -6.34 4.11
C ILE A 18 3.46 -7.74 3.72
N ILE A 19 3.91 -7.92 2.47
CA ILE A 19 4.41 -9.21 1.95
C ILE A 19 5.58 -9.72 2.80
N GLU A 20 6.56 -8.87 3.09
CA GLU A 20 7.73 -9.20 3.93
C GLU A 20 7.31 -9.62 5.34
N SER A 21 6.37 -8.89 5.96
CA SER A 21 5.88 -9.22 7.31
C SER A 21 5.18 -10.59 7.35
N CYS A 22 4.41 -10.93 6.32
CA CYS A 22 3.78 -12.25 6.20
C CYS A 22 4.79 -13.37 5.91
N TRP A 23 5.91 -13.05 5.27
CA TRP A 23 6.96 -13.99 4.92
C TRP A 23 8.05 -14.17 5.96
N HIS A 24 7.94 -13.49 7.11
CA HIS A 24 8.92 -13.57 8.19
C HIS A 24 9.32 -15.02 8.52
N SER A 25 10.63 -15.28 8.61
CA SER A 25 11.20 -16.60 8.88
C SER A 25 10.68 -17.20 10.18
N ASP A 26 10.69 -16.41 11.27
CA ASP A 26 10.04 -16.79 12.53
C ASP A 26 8.51 -16.67 12.41
N PRO A 27 7.74 -17.78 12.51
CA PRO A 27 6.29 -17.75 12.45
C PRO A 27 5.63 -16.87 13.52
N ARG A 28 6.28 -16.66 14.67
CA ARG A 28 5.74 -15.85 15.78
C ARG A 28 5.79 -14.36 15.49
N CYS A 29 6.61 -13.94 14.53
CA CYS A 29 6.72 -12.55 14.10
C CYS A 29 5.78 -12.23 12.93
N ARG A 30 5.09 -13.23 12.37
CA ARG A 30 4.09 -13.00 11.31
C ARG A 30 2.85 -12.35 11.91
N PRO A 31 2.21 -11.42 11.19
CA PRO A 31 0.99 -10.82 11.67
C PRO A 31 -0.11 -11.87 11.82
N THR A 32 -0.95 -11.70 12.82
CA THR A 32 -2.26 -12.33 12.88
C THR A 32 -3.10 -11.89 11.69
N PHE A 33 -4.15 -12.66 11.38
CA PHE A 33 -5.07 -12.28 10.31
C PHE A 33 -5.77 -10.93 10.60
N GLN A 34 -6.03 -10.62 11.87
CA GLN A 34 -6.61 -9.35 12.27
C GLN A 34 -5.65 -8.18 11.98
N GLU A 35 -4.39 -8.27 12.40
CA GLU A 35 -3.37 -7.24 12.12
C GLU A 35 -3.15 -7.05 10.62
N LEU A 36 -3.20 -8.15 9.84
CA LEU A 36 -3.13 -8.09 8.38
C LEU A 36 -4.33 -7.33 7.79
N LEU A 37 -5.55 -7.61 8.26
CA LEU A 37 -6.75 -6.90 7.80
C LEU A 37 -6.71 -5.41 8.13
N GLU A 38 -6.19 -5.04 9.30
CA GLU A 38 -6.02 -3.64 9.69
C GLU A 38 -5.07 -2.92 8.73
N LYS A 39 -3.90 -3.50 8.45
CA LYS A 39 -2.93 -2.96 7.46
C LYS A 39 -3.54 -2.80 6.07
N LEU A 40 -4.30 -3.79 5.61
CA LEU A 40 -4.94 -3.75 4.29
C LEU A 40 -6.03 -2.65 4.21
N ARG A 41 -6.81 -2.46 5.27
CA ARG A 41 -7.83 -1.40 5.34
C ARG A 41 -7.19 -0.02 5.32
N ASP A 42 -6.08 0.17 6.03
CA ASP A 42 -5.34 1.43 6.04
C ASP A 42 -4.76 1.74 4.66
N LEU A 43 -4.18 0.75 3.98
CA LEU A 43 -3.69 0.90 2.62
C LEU A 43 -4.81 1.29 1.64
N GLN A 44 -5.97 0.63 1.75
CA GLN A 44 -7.16 0.97 0.94
C GLN A 44 -7.62 2.42 1.16
N ARG A 45 -7.64 2.88 2.42
CA ARG A 45 -8.02 4.26 2.77
C ARG A 45 -7.05 5.27 2.18
N GLN A 46 -5.74 5.02 2.29
CA GLN A 46 -4.73 5.90 1.73
C GLN A 46 -4.86 6.01 0.21
N TYR A 47 -5.08 4.90 -0.49
CA TYR A 47 -5.30 4.92 -1.93
C TYR A 47 -6.55 5.72 -2.31
N ALA A 48 -7.65 5.56 -1.56
CA ALA A 48 -8.87 6.34 -1.79
C ALA A 48 -8.63 7.85 -1.64
N ILE A 49 -7.87 8.27 -0.62
CA ILE A 49 -7.50 9.67 -0.40
C ILE A 49 -6.63 10.20 -1.56
N GLN A 50 -5.63 9.43 -1.99
CA GLN A 50 -4.76 9.83 -3.10
C GLN A 50 -5.54 10.01 -4.41
N VAL A 51 -6.45 9.08 -4.71
CA VAL A 51 -7.31 9.17 -5.91
C VAL A 51 -8.21 10.41 -5.84
N GLN A 52 -8.76 10.74 -4.68
CA GLN A 52 -9.56 11.95 -4.48
C GLN A 52 -8.72 13.22 -4.67
N ALA A 53 -7.53 13.27 -4.07
CA ALA A 53 -6.62 14.41 -4.20
C ALA A 53 -6.21 14.65 -5.67
N ALA A 54 -5.88 13.57 -6.40
CA ALA A 54 -5.54 13.64 -7.81
C ALA A 54 -6.69 14.21 -8.67
N ARG A 55 -7.94 13.79 -8.39
CA ARG A 55 -9.13 14.31 -9.08
C ARG A 55 -9.37 15.78 -8.81
N SER A 56 -9.15 16.22 -7.57
CA SER A 56 -9.30 17.63 -7.19
C SER A 56 -8.25 18.51 -7.86
N ALA A 57 -7.01 18.04 -8.00
CA ALA A 57 -5.95 18.78 -8.68
C ALA A 57 -6.22 18.96 -10.19
N THR A 58 -6.87 17.99 -10.84
CA THR A 58 -7.24 18.11 -12.26
C THR A 58 -8.43 19.03 -12.52
N GLY A 59 -9.25 19.31 -11.50
CA GLY A 59 -10.44 20.19 -11.63
C GLY A 59 -10.14 21.68 -11.63
N ASP A 60 -8.94 22.09 -11.20
CA ASP A 60 -8.58 23.50 -10.99
C ASP A 60 -7.97 24.18 -12.24
N SER A 61 -7.74 23.43 -13.32
CA SER A 61 -7.02 23.92 -14.51
C SER A 61 -7.89 24.58 -15.59
N THR A 62 -9.20 24.81 -15.38
CA THR A 62 -10.12 25.25 -16.46
C THR A 62 -10.63 26.69 -16.35
N GLN A 63 -10.16 27.54 -15.42
CA GLN A 63 -10.61 28.95 -15.35
C GLN A 63 -9.49 29.96 -15.11
N LYS A 64 -8.67 30.21 -16.15
CA LYS A 64 -7.90 31.44 -16.39
C LYS A 64 -7.35 31.28 -17.81
N GLU A 65 -7.58 32.10 -18.83
CA GLU A 65 -7.70 33.56 -19.04
C GLU A 65 -7.91 33.73 -20.58
N PRO A 66 -8.08 34.92 -21.18
CA PRO A 66 -8.46 36.25 -20.71
C PRO A 66 -9.83 36.74 -21.24
#